data_AF-A0A1F6X1V7-F1
#
_entry.id   AF-A0A1F6X1V7-F1
#
_cell.length_a   1.000
_cell.length_b   1.000
_cell.length_c   1.000
_cell.angle_alpha   90.00
_cell.angle_beta   90.00
_cell.angle_gamma   90.00
#
_symmetry.space_group_name_H-M   'P 1'
#
loop_
_entity.id
_entity.type
_entity.pdbx_description
1 polymer ?
#
loop_
_entity_poly.entity_id
_entity_poly.type
_entity_poly.pdbx_seq_one_letter_code
_entity_poly.pdbx_strand_id
1 'polypeptide(L)'
;MDILSTLKKSLDLCVLKKDTNPRTVSLGFSLSGKKYLSGIIESKTNLLFISSEQGVLIKGVQHNDFGLNEIITLTEDVDYNPSPIIIKILIDYVRRTKNKLSYKVINKEGKKLFFTKDITSIIPFYCPPATNLESIKKRILSENKIKREKDKKPEELLGEWSQKALERNFPTHDSATKYGVAIITKENIYFGAQYSGYDQKTTIHAEMTVLLSAFMNRDYNITHIGLTSNKHEGPVVPCGCCLQFLDEMANHFNINPKIYCFSKNINIFTKYLLSDYLNNFWKNE
;
A
#
# COMPACT_ATOMS: atom_id res chain seq x y z
N MET A 1 -10.32 13.51 -19.76
CA MET A 1 -10.82 12.42 -18.89
C MET A 1 -11.55 13.08 -17.72
N ASP A 2 -12.82 12.78 -17.55
CA ASP A 2 -13.62 13.31 -16.43
C ASP A 2 -13.20 12.63 -15.11
N ILE A 3 -12.66 13.44 -14.18
CA ILE A 3 -12.16 12.97 -12.88
C ILE A 3 -13.29 12.37 -12.03
N LEU A 4 -14.47 12.99 -12.03
CA LEU A 4 -15.59 12.55 -11.20
C LEU A 4 -16.12 11.20 -11.68
N SER A 5 -16.29 11.02 -12.99
CA SER A 5 -16.67 9.74 -13.59
C SER A 5 -15.66 8.63 -13.27
N THR A 6 -14.35 8.92 -13.37
CA THR A 6 -13.30 7.95 -12.98
C THR A 6 -13.41 7.54 -11.51
N LEU A 7 -13.55 8.49 -10.59
CA LEU A 7 -13.66 8.22 -9.16
C LEU A 7 -14.94 7.41 -8.85
N LYS A 8 -16.08 7.77 -9.42
CA LYS A 8 -17.36 7.04 -9.24
C LYS A 8 -17.27 5.58 -9.68
N LYS A 9 -16.70 5.33 -10.87
CA LYS A 9 -16.50 3.98 -11.41
C LYS A 9 -15.55 3.12 -10.60
N SER A 10 -14.79 3.75 -9.69
CA SER A 10 -13.75 3.11 -8.90
C SER A 10 -14.16 2.88 -7.45
N LEU A 11 -15.39 3.25 -7.07
CA LEU A 11 -15.95 2.96 -5.74
C LEU A 11 -16.01 1.46 -5.45
N ASP A 12 -16.07 0.63 -6.48
CA ASP A 12 -16.01 -0.83 -6.38
C ASP A 12 -14.63 -1.38 -6.01
N LEU A 13 -13.58 -0.55 -5.97
CA LEU A 13 -12.27 -0.93 -5.44
C LEU A 13 -12.22 -0.94 -3.90
N CYS A 14 -13.25 -0.44 -3.23
CA CYS A 14 -13.27 -0.36 -1.77
C CYS A 14 -13.50 -1.74 -1.15
N VAL A 15 -12.74 -2.04 -0.10
CA VAL A 15 -12.96 -3.20 0.76
C VAL A 15 -13.43 -2.67 2.10
N LEU A 16 -14.71 -2.89 2.41
CA LEU A 16 -15.33 -2.36 3.61
C LEU A 16 -15.50 -3.43 4.69
N LYS A 17 -15.45 -3.01 5.94
CA LYS A 17 -15.77 -3.87 7.08
C LYS A 17 -17.26 -4.17 7.14
N LYS A 18 -18.09 -3.16 6.84
CA LYS A 18 -19.56 -3.25 6.76
C LYS A 18 -20.01 -2.59 5.47
N ASP A 19 -20.97 -3.19 4.78
CA ASP A 19 -21.52 -2.63 3.54
C ASP A 19 -22.20 -1.26 3.73
N THR A 20 -22.56 -0.92 4.97
CA THR A 20 -23.12 0.38 5.35
C THR A 20 -22.08 1.48 5.51
N ASN A 21 -20.78 1.14 5.58
CA ASN A 21 -19.73 2.14 5.73
C ASN A 21 -19.61 2.97 4.43
N PRO A 22 -19.42 4.29 4.53
CA PRO A 22 -19.27 5.12 3.34
C PRO A 22 -17.98 4.78 2.61
N ARG A 23 -18.05 4.60 1.29
CA ARG A 23 -16.87 4.36 0.46
C ARG A 23 -16.09 5.64 0.22
N THR A 24 -14.76 5.51 0.17
CA THR A 24 -13.88 6.58 -0.30
C THR A 24 -12.91 6.06 -1.36
N VAL A 25 -12.68 6.88 -2.38
CA VAL A 25 -11.70 6.61 -3.44
C VAL A 25 -10.88 7.85 -3.70
N SER A 26 -9.57 7.70 -3.82
CA SER A 26 -8.65 8.79 -4.08
C SER A 26 -7.94 8.58 -5.41
N LEU A 27 -7.76 9.68 -6.14
CA LEU A 27 -6.93 9.78 -7.33
C LEU A 27 -5.80 10.77 -7.08
N GLY A 28 -4.57 10.28 -7.09
CA GLY A 28 -3.35 11.07 -7.02
C GLY A 28 -2.80 11.39 -8.41
N PHE A 29 -2.30 12.61 -8.56
CA PHE A 29 -1.56 13.08 -9.73
C PHE A 29 -0.10 13.28 -9.32
N SER A 30 0.82 12.81 -10.16
CA SER A 30 2.26 13.04 -9.99
C SER A 30 2.79 14.01 -11.04
N LEU A 31 3.84 14.73 -10.66
CA LEU A 31 4.68 15.53 -11.56
C LEU A 31 5.27 14.70 -12.72
N SER A 32 5.37 13.38 -12.57
CA SER A 32 5.77 12.45 -13.65
C SER A 32 4.71 12.29 -14.76
N GLY A 33 3.51 12.82 -14.56
CA GLY A 33 2.34 12.60 -15.41
C GLY A 33 1.55 11.33 -15.07
N LYS A 34 2.08 10.45 -14.20
CA LYS A 34 1.36 9.26 -13.73
C LYS A 34 0.20 9.62 -12.80
N LYS A 35 -0.76 8.70 -12.75
CA LYS A 35 -1.95 8.78 -11.91
C LYS A 35 -2.08 7.51 -11.08
N TYR A 36 -2.44 7.67 -9.82
CA TYR A 36 -2.57 6.55 -8.89
C TYR A 36 -3.95 6.58 -8.26
N LEU A 37 -4.67 5.48 -8.40
CA LEU A 37 -6.03 5.32 -7.91
C LEU A 37 -6.04 4.28 -6.78
N SER A 38 -6.73 4.57 -5.69
CA SER A 38 -6.97 3.63 -4.59
C SER A 38 -8.34 3.82 -3.96
N GLY A 39 -9.03 2.72 -3.66
CA GLY A 39 -10.13 2.68 -2.71
C GLY A 39 -9.62 2.50 -1.27
N ILE A 40 -10.53 2.68 -0.31
CA ILE A 40 -10.32 2.36 1.10
C ILE A 40 -10.23 0.84 1.31
N ILE A 41 -9.41 0.40 2.26
CA ILE A 41 -9.39 -0.99 2.74
C ILE A 41 -9.58 -1.00 4.26
N GLU A 42 -10.63 -1.65 4.71
CA GLU A 42 -10.96 -1.84 6.11
C GLU A 42 -10.87 -3.32 6.50
N SER A 43 -10.13 -3.58 7.57
CA SER A 43 -10.05 -4.91 8.17
C SER A 43 -11.32 -5.24 8.97
N LYS A 44 -11.77 -6.50 8.91
CA LYS A 44 -12.92 -6.99 9.70
C LYS A 44 -12.65 -6.92 11.21
N THR A 45 -11.41 -7.15 11.61
CA THR A 45 -10.96 -7.09 13.01
C THR A 45 -10.61 -5.68 13.48
N ASN A 46 -10.72 -4.65 12.63
CA ASN A 46 -10.22 -3.29 12.85
C ASN A 46 -8.70 -3.19 13.08
N LEU A 47 -7.95 -4.28 12.86
CA LEU A 47 -6.51 -4.26 13.07
C LEU A 47 -5.83 -3.34 12.07
N LEU A 48 -6.41 -3.19 10.88
CA LEU A 48 -5.86 -2.38 9.80
C LEU A 48 -6.94 -1.56 9.11
N PHE A 49 -6.56 -0.32 8.80
CA PHE A 49 -7.36 0.62 8.04
C PHE A 49 -6.39 1.36 7.11
N ILE A 50 -6.53 1.17 5.80
CA ILE A 50 -5.75 1.90 4.80
C ILE A 50 -6.72 2.85 4.11
N SER A 51 -6.60 4.14 4.41
CA SER A 51 -7.42 5.16 3.74
C SER A 51 -7.09 5.19 2.24
N SER A 52 -8.05 5.62 1.43
CA SER A 52 -7.83 5.75 -0.02
C SER A 52 -6.68 6.70 -0.35
N GLU A 53 -6.47 7.75 0.45
CA GLU A 53 -5.35 8.68 0.30
C GLU A 53 -4.01 8.00 0.59
N GLN A 54 -3.93 7.24 1.70
CA GLN A 54 -2.71 6.49 2.03
C GLN A 54 -2.42 5.45 0.95
N GLY A 55 -3.44 4.79 0.41
CA GLY A 55 -3.29 3.86 -0.70
C GLY A 55 -2.71 4.51 -1.96
N VAL A 56 -3.11 5.74 -2.29
CA VAL A 56 -2.51 6.53 -3.38
C VAL A 56 -1.03 6.80 -3.14
N LEU A 57 -0.66 7.21 -1.92
CA LEU A 57 0.75 7.42 -1.56
C LEU A 57 1.56 6.12 -1.67
N ILE A 58 1.02 5.01 -1.16
CA ILE A 58 1.66 3.69 -1.24
C ILE A 58 1.88 3.33 -2.71
N LYS A 59 0.89 3.49 -3.58
CA LYS A 59 1.06 3.19 -5.01
C LYS A 59 2.14 4.06 -5.66
N GLY A 60 2.19 5.36 -5.38
CA GLY A 60 3.26 6.24 -5.87
C GLY A 60 4.65 5.75 -5.41
N VAL A 61 4.80 5.49 -4.11
CA VAL A 61 6.01 4.91 -3.51
C VAL A 61 6.40 3.59 -4.18
N GLN A 62 5.46 2.68 -4.37
CA GLN A 62 5.74 1.39 -5.01
C GLN A 62 6.21 1.58 -6.45
N HIS A 63 5.87 2.68 -7.14
CA HIS A 63 6.39 3.01 -8.47
C HIS A 63 7.69 3.84 -8.44
N ASN A 64 8.33 3.97 -7.27
CA ASN A 64 9.41 4.93 -7.03
C ASN A 64 9.07 6.35 -7.52
N ASP A 65 7.78 6.70 -7.46
CA ASP A 65 7.26 7.99 -7.87
C ASP A 65 6.93 8.80 -6.63
N PHE A 66 7.89 9.63 -6.24
CA PHE A 66 7.76 10.50 -5.08
C PHE A 66 7.13 11.85 -5.43
N GLY A 67 6.80 12.08 -6.71
CA GLY A 67 6.35 13.35 -7.28
C GLY A 67 4.85 13.66 -7.12
N LEU A 68 4.11 12.94 -6.26
CA LEU A 68 2.70 13.24 -6.00
C LEU A 68 2.50 14.70 -5.55
N ASN A 69 1.62 15.43 -6.25
CA ASN A 69 1.38 16.86 -6.04
C ASN A 69 -0.10 17.26 -5.90
N GLU A 70 -1.03 16.39 -6.29
CA GLU A 70 -2.47 16.56 -6.00
C GLU A 70 -3.09 15.22 -5.64
N ILE A 71 -3.98 15.21 -4.64
CA ILE A 71 -4.90 14.10 -4.36
C ILE A 71 -6.33 14.64 -4.36
N ILE A 72 -7.20 13.94 -5.09
CA ILE A 72 -8.64 14.20 -5.10
C ILE A 72 -9.34 12.96 -4.56
N THR A 73 -10.05 13.09 -3.43
CA THR A 73 -10.88 12.03 -2.83
C THR A 73 -12.35 12.26 -3.16
N LEU A 74 -13.01 11.22 -3.64
CA LEU A 74 -14.47 11.09 -3.65
C LEU A 74 -14.90 10.34 -2.40
N THR A 75 -15.93 10.83 -1.72
CA THR A 75 -16.56 10.18 -0.57
C THR A 75 -18.07 10.06 -0.75
N GLU A 76 -18.66 8.99 -0.22
CA GLU A 76 -20.12 8.83 -0.12
C GLU A 76 -20.72 9.51 1.10
N ASP A 77 -19.90 9.89 2.08
CA ASP A 77 -20.30 10.62 3.27
C ASP A 77 -20.43 12.12 2.96
N VAL A 78 -21.65 12.65 3.08
CA VAL A 78 -21.99 14.04 2.75
C VAL A 78 -21.41 15.05 3.74
N ASP A 79 -21.12 14.61 4.97
CA ASP A 79 -20.59 15.44 6.05
C ASP A 79 -19.10 15.12 6.33
N TYR A 80 -18.45 14.44 5.38
CA TYR A 80 -17.07 14.01 5.53
C TYR A 80 -16.11 15.17 5.77
N ASN A 81 -15.36 15.06 6.86
CA ASN A 81 -14.21 15.90 7.15
C ASN A 81 -12.96 15.01 7.22
N PRO A 82 -11.86 15.33 6.50
CA PRO A 82 -10.65 14.53 6.58
C PRO A 82 -10.18 14.31 8.02
N SER A 83 -9.99 13.03 8.38
CA SER A 83 -9.43 12.67 9.68
C SER A 83 -8.04 13.33 9.86
N PRO A 84 -7.73 13.86 11.06
CA PRO A 84 -6.39 14.37 11.36
C PRO A 84 -5.26 13.36 11.09
N ILE A 85 -5.55 12.05 11.21
CA ILE A 85 -4.58 10.99 10.89
C ILE A 85 -4.27 10.97 9.39
N ILE A 86 -5.26 11.15 8.52
CA ILE A 86 -5.06 11.24 7.07
C ILE A 86 -4.20 12.47 6.75
N ILE A 87 -4.53 13.62 7.32
CA ILE A 87 -3.74 14.85 7.14
C ILE A 87 -2.29 14.66 7.62
N LYS A 88 -2.09 14.01 8.77
CA LYS A 88 -0.77 13.64 9.30
C LYS A 88 0.04 12.79 8.30
N ILE A 89 -0.57 11.74 7.75
CA ILE A 89 0.05 10.85 6.75
C ILE A 89 0.47 11.62 5.50
N LEU A 90 -0.40 12.51 5.00
CA LEU A 90 -0.10 13.34 3.83
C LEU A 90 1.05 14.33 4.10
N ILE A 91 1.09 14.94 5.29
CA ILE A 91 2.19 15.81 5.72
C ILE A 91 3.51 15.03 5.83
N ASP A 92 3.49 13.83 6.42
CA ASP A 92 4.67 12.95 6.53
C ASP A 92 5.29 12.64 5.16
N TYR A 93 4.43 12.41 4.17
CA TYR A 93 4.85 12.19 2.79
C TYR A 93 5.50 13.44 2.19
N VAL A 94 4.84 14.60 2.31
CA VAL A 94 5.36 15.88 1.80
C VAL A 94 6.71 16.22 2.42
N ARG A 95 6.87 16.03 3.73
CA ARG A 95 8.11 16.34 4.44
C ARG A 95 9.29 15.48 3.99
N ARG A 96 9.04 14.19 3.70
CA ARG A 96 10.07 13.26 3.23
C ARG A 96 10.41 13.44 1.74
N THR A 97 9.42 13.75 0.92
CA THR A 97 9.60 13.90 -0.54
C THR A 97 9.95 15.32 -0.96
N LYS A 98 9.72 16.30 -0.08
CA LYS A 98 9.86 17.75 -0.32
C LYS A 98 8.94 18.29 -1.42
N ASN A 99 7.91 17.54 -1.80
CA ASN A 99 6.94 17.97 -2.79
C ASN A 99 5.76 18.67 -2.14
N LYS A 100 5.26 19.74 -2.77
CA LYS A 100 4.00 20.36 -2.36
C LYS A 100 2.83 19.45 -2.76
N LEU A 101 1.88 19.27 -1.85
CA LEU A 101 0.71 18.44 -2.08
C LEU A 101 -0.57 19.25 -1.81
N SER A 102 -1.37 19.41 -2.85
CA SER A 102 -2.74 19.89 -2.73
C SER A 102 -3.69 18.72 -2.47
N TYR A 103 -4.76 18.98 -1.71
CA TYR A 103 -5.71 17.95 -1.34
C TYR A 103 -7.14 18.47 -1.43
N LYS A 104 -8.01 17.69 -2.06
CA LYS A 104 -9.40 18.04 -2.35
C LYS A 104 -10.30 16.86 -2.02
N VAL A 105 -11.41 17.13 -1.34
CA VAL A 105 -12.48 16.13 -1.14
C VAL A 105 -13.76 16.62 -1.80
N ILE A 106 -14.41 15.73 -2.54
CA ILE A 106 -15.68 15.95 -3.20
C ILE A 106 -16.68 14.85 -2.85
N ASN A 107 -17.97 15.16 -2.87
CA ASN A 107 -19.03 14.17 -2.75
C ASN A 107 -19.43 13.59 -4.14
N LYS A 108 -20.43 12.71 -4.16
CA LYS A 108 -20.98 12.09 -5.39
C LYS A 108 -21.50 13.09 -6.42
N GLU A 109 -21.96 14.25 -6.01
CA GLU A 109 -22.45 15.30 -6.93
C GLU A 109 -21.30 16.19 -7.44
N GLY A 110 -20.06 15.96 -6.98
CA GLY A 110 -18.90 16.78 -7.29
C GLY A 110 -18.81 18.05 -6.44
N LYS A 111 -19.67 18.20 -5.42
CA LYS A 111 -19.60 19.31 -4.46
C LYS A 111 -18.34 19.17 -3.64
N LYS A 112 -17.55 20.24 -3.57
CA LYS A 112 -16.33 20.34 -2.77
C LYS A 112 -16.67 20.40 -1.28
N LEU A 113 -16.22 19.40 -0.52
CA LEU A 113 -16.38 19.31 0.93
C LEU A 113 -15.15 19.88 1.66
N PHE A 114 -13.96 19.63 1.13
CA PHE A 114 -12.70 20.10 1.70
C PHE A 114 -11.72 20.47 0.58
N PHE A 115 -10.88 21.48 0.82
CA PHE A 115 -9.80 21.81 -0.10
C PHE A 115 -8.66 22.57 0.58
N THR A 116 -7.44 22.18 0.24
CA THR A 116 -6.23 22.94 0.53
C THR A 116 -5.26 22.90 -0.64
N LYS A 117 -4.56 24.01 -0.87
CA LYS A 117 -3.46 24.08 -1.85
C LYS A 117 -2.16 23.50 -1.30
N ASP A 118 -2.01 23.44 0.02
CA ASP A 118 -0.83 22.93 0.70
C ASP A 118 -1.24 22.22 1.99
N ILE A 119 -1.10 20.89 1.99
CA ILE A 119 -1.48 20.07 3.14
C ILE A 119 -0.74 20.42 4.43
N THR A 120 0.48 20.97 4.33
CA THR A 120 1.29 21.34 5.50
C THR A 120 0.74 22.53 6.26
N SER A 121 -0.16 23.32 5.65
CA SER A 121 -0.82 24.45 6.28
C SER A 121 -1.99 24.07 7.20
N ILE A 122 -2.49 22.82 7.11
CA ILE A 122 -3.72 22.41 7.81
C ILE A 122 -3.50 22.12 9.28
N ILE A 123 -2.36 21.52 9.64
CA ILE A 123 -1.99 21.26 11.04
C ILE A 123 -0.62 21.90 11.28
N PRO A 124 -0.56 23.22 11.54
CA PRO A 124 0.70 23.97 11.58
C PRO A 124 1.66 23.49 12.69
N PHE A 125 1.14 22.88 13.75
CA PHE A 125 1.93 22.34 14.86
C PHE A 125 2.50 20.95 14.58
N TYR A 126 2.01 20.24 13.55
CA TYR A 126 2.54 18.94 13.17
C TYR A 126 3.70 19.11 12.19
N CYS A 127 4.91 19.17 12.74
CA CYS A 127 6.15 19.36 11.99
C CYS A 127 7.11 18.20 12.24
N PRO A 128 6.86 17.01 11.65
CA PRO A 128 7.81 15.90 11.77
C PRO A 128 9.16 16.31 11.15
N PRO A 129 10.28 15.72 11.61
CA PRO A 129 11.59 16.06 11.10
C PRO A 129 11.62 15.97 9.57
N ALA A 130 12.15 17.01 8.92
CA ALA A 130 12.40 16.97 7.49
C ALA A 130 13.57 16.01 7.22
N THR A 131 13.30 14.71 7.16
CA THR A 131 14.35 13.74 6.86
C THR A 131 14.66 13.78 5.37
N ASN A 132 15.80 14.35 5.02
CA ASN A 132 16.31 14.35 3.67
C ASN A 132 16.94 12.98 3.35
N LEU A 133 16.12 12.01 2.95
CA LEU A 133 16.56 10.64 2.69
C LEU A 133 17.25 10.55 1.33
N GLU A 134 18.57 10.34 1.34
CA GLU A 134 19.35 10.16 0.11
C GLU A 134 18.90 8.92 -0.65
N SER A 135 18.40 7.90 0.08
CA SER A 135 17.82 6.70 -0.52
C SER A 135 16.58 6.97 -1.36
N ILE A 136 15.83 8.07 -1.14
CA ILE A 136 14.65 8.43 -1.94
C ILE A 136 15.07 9.23 -3.17
N LYS A 137 15.96 10.22 -3.00
CA LYS A 137 16.40 11.10 -4.09
C LYS A 137 17.03 10.38 -5.28
N LYS A 138 17.76 9.29 -4.99
CA LYS A 138 18.50 8.53 -6.01
C LYS A 138 17.62 7.57 -6.81
N ARG A 139 16.35 7.39 -6.41
CA ARG A 139 15.47 6.42 -7.06
C ARG A 139 14.88 6.98 -8.34
N ILE A 140 14.83 6.10 -9.33
CA ILE A 140 14.25 6.39 -10.63
C ILE A 140 12.85 5.78 -10.69
N LEU A 141 11.94 6.53 -11.30
CA LEU A 141 10.59 6.10 -11.63
C LEU A 141 10.61 4.72 -12.28
N SER A 142 9.83 3.78 -11.77
CA SER A 142 9.79 2.40 -12.27
C SER A 142 8.46 1.72 -11.99
N GLU A 143 8.09 0.74 -12.79
CA GLU A 143 6.87 -0.05 -12.55
C GLU A 143 7.08 -1.07 -11.43
N ASN A 144 6.05 -1.25 -10.60
CA ASN A 144 6.01 -2.26 -9.54
C ASN A 144 5.32 -3.56 -9.99
N LYS A 145 5.07 -3.67 -11.29
CA LYS A 145 4.35 -4.75 -11.96
C LYS A 145 5.14 -5.19 -13.19
N ILE A 146 5.24 -6.51 -13.37
CA ILE A 146 5.78 -7.13 -14.58
C ILE A 146 4.90 -8.30 -15.00
N LYS A 147 5.08 -8.77 -16.23
CA LYS A 147 4.46 -10.00 -16.71
C LYS A 147 5.16 -11.21 -16.09
N ARG A 148 4.39 -12.23 -15.72
CA ARG A 148 4.91 -13.49 -15.18
C ARG A 148 5.60 -14.30 -16.29
N GLU A 149 6.83 -14.73 -16.02
CA GLU A 149 7.55 -15.74 -16.81
C GLU A 149 7.00 -17.12 -16.42
N LYS A 150 6.43 -17.86 -17.37
CA LYS A 150 5.69 -19.12 -17.09
C LYS A 150 6.59 -20.34 -16.91
N ASP A 151 7.81 -20.24 -17.41
CA ASP A 151 8.86 -21.26 -17.41
C ASP A 151 9.68 -21.26 -16.11
N LYS A 152 9.78 -20.14 -15.41
CA LYS A 152 10.45 -20.05 -14.09
C LYS A 152 9.59 -20.61 -12.97
N LYS A 153 10.24 -21.23 -11.98
CA LYS A 153 9.55 -21.73 -10.79
C LYS A 153 9.06 -20.56 -9.91
N PRO A 154 7.92 -20.70 -9.21
CA PRO A 154 7.41 -19.64 -8.33
C PRO A 154 8.43 -19.16 -7.29
N GLU A 155 9.19 -20.05 -6.66
CA GLU A 155 10.21 -19.70 -5.66
C GLU A 155 11.34 -18.83 -6.21
N GLU A 156 11.78 -19.08 -7.46
CA GLU A 156 12.82 -18.30 -8.14
C GLU A 156 12.33 -16.89 -8.41
N LEU A 157 11.13 -16.77 -8.99
CA LEU A 157 10.47 -15.50 -9.26
C LEU A 157 10.24 -14.70 -7.97
N LEU A 158 9.72 -15.35 -6.93
CA LEU A 158 9.44 -14.69 -5.66
C LEU A 158 10.72 -14.24 -4.95
N GLY A 159 11.78 -15.06 -4.95
CA GLY A 159 13.06 -14.70 -4.37
C GLY A 159 13.67 -13.48 -5.07
N GLU A 160 13.76 -13.53 -6.41
CA GLU A 160 14.29 -12.44 -7.24
C GLU A 160 13.53 -11.12 -6.99
N TRP A 161 12.20 -11.14 -7.14
CA TRP A 161 11.41 -9.92 -7.13
C TRP A 161 11.15 -9.38 -5.72
N SER A 162 11.09 -10.23 -4.69
CA SER A 162 11.00 -9.76 -3.30
C SER A 162 12.30 -9.07 -2.86
N GLN A 163 13.47 -9.56 -3.32
CA GLN A 163 14.75 -8.92 -3.04
C GLN A 163 14.86 -7.56 -3.71
N LYS A 164 14.50 -7.48 -5.00
CA LYS A 164 14.44 -6.21 -5.74
C LYS A 164 13.45 -5.22 -5.11
N ALA A 165 12.37 -5.74 -4.52
CA ALA A 165 11.38 -4.92 -3.85
C ALA A 165 11.93 -4.15 -2.64
N LEU A 166 13.02 -4.61 -2.00
CA LEU A 166 13.66 -3.89 -0.87
C LEU A 166 14.04 -2.45 -1.23
N GLU A 167 14.34 -2.19 -2.50
CA GLU A 167 14.65 -0.84 -3.01
C GLU A 167 13.44 0.09 -3.08
N ARG A 168 12.22 -0.43 -2.88
CA ARG A 168 10.96 0.34 -2.89
C ARG A 168 10.51 0.78 -1.50
N ASN A 169 11.28 0.50 -0.44
CA ASN A 169 10.85 0.85 0.92
C ASN A 169 10.65 2.36 1.07
N PHE A 170 9.71 2.81 1.90
CA PHE A 170 9.59 4.23 2.23
C PHE A 170 9.97 4.43 3.70
N PRO A 171 11.27 4.59 3.99
CA PRO A 171 11.75 4.55 5.35
C PRO A 171 11.55 5.89 6.07
N THR A 172 11.83 5.90 7.36
CA THR A 172 11.96 7.12 8.18
C THR A 172 13.43 7.54 8.36
N HIS A 173 14.38 6.64 8.10
CA HIS A 173 15.83 6.87 8.09
C HIS A 173 16.54 5.90 7.13
N ASP A 174 17.72 6.26 6.58
CA ASP A 174 18.38 5.49 5.51
C ASP A 174 18.85 4.08 5.94
N SER A 175 19.16 3.88 7.23
CA SER A 175 19.59 2.60 7.82
C SER A 175 18.43 1.69 8.26
N ALA A 176 17.18 2.02 7.91
CA ALA A 176 16.02 1.25 8.34
C ALA A 176 16.06 -0.20 7.83
N THR A 177 15.58 -1.12 8.66
CA THR A 177 15.27 -2.47 8.21
C THR A 177 14.24 -2.41 7.10
N LYS A 178 14.48 -3.16 6.03
CA LYS A 178 13.65 -3.22 4.84
C LYS A 178 13.02 -4.60 4.76
N TYR A 179 11.72 -4.62 4.52
CA TYR A 179 10.97 -5.80 4.13
C TYR A 179 10.47 -5.61 2.70
N GLY A 180 10.70 -6.62 1.88
CA GLY A 180 10.35 -6.65 0.45
C GLY A 180 9.46 -7.85 0.17
N VAL A 181 8.43 -7.62 -0.63
CA VAL A 181 7.44 -8.63 -0.99
C VAL A 181 7.27 -8.67 -2.49
N ALA A 182 7.06 -9.88 -3.01
CA ALA A 182 6.53 -10.12 -4.34
C ALA A 182 5.30 -11.03 -4.24
N ILE A 183 4.35 -10.86 -5.15
CA ILE A 183 3.19 -11.75 -5.29
C ILE A 183 3.04 -12.16 -6.75
N ILE A 184 2.65 -13.41 -6.97
CA ILE A 184 2.37 -13.96 -8.29
C ILE A 184 0.87 -14.06 -8.48
N THR A 185 0.38 -13.44 -9.55
CA THR A 185 -1.00 -13.61 -10.01
C THR A 185 -1.05 -14.57 -11.21
N LYS A 186 -2.21 -14.69 -11.86
CA LYS A 186 -2.35 -15.49 -13.08
C LYS A 186 -1.36 -15.05 -14.17
N GLU A 187 -1.23 -13.74 -14.40
CA GLU A 187 -0.48 -13.19 -15.53
C GLU A 187 0.68 -12.27 -15.10
N ASN A 188 0.72 -11.82 -13.85
CA ASN A 188 1.62 -10.75 -13.42
C ASN A 188 2.39 -11.12 -12.15
N ILE A 189 3.46 -10.36 -11.91
CA ILE A 189 4.14 -10.28 -10.62
C ILE A 189 4.05 -8.84 -10.15
N TYR A 190 3.56 -8.64 -8.94
CA TYR A 190 3.61 -7.35 -8.26
C TYR A 190 4.66 -7.44 -7.17
N PHE A 191 5.42 -6.37 -6.98
CA PHE A 191 6.47 -6.34 -5.98
C PHE A 191 6.59 -4.96 -5.35
N GLY A 192 7.01 -4.93 -4.10
CA GLY A 192 6.99 -3.73 -3.29
C GLY A 192 7.48 -3.93 -1.87
N ALA A 193 7.60 -2.84 -1.13
CA ALA A 193 8.14 -2.86 0.22
C ALA A 193 7.27 -2.06 1.19
N GLN A 194 7.65 -2.11 2.46
CA GLN A 194 6.95 -1.42 3.55
C GLN A 194 6.85 0.10 3.30
N TYR A 195 5.74 0.67 3.76
CA TYR A 195 5.58 2.11 3.93
C TYR A 195 5.73 2.43 5.42
N SER A 196 6.86 3.01 5.84
CA SER A 196 7.06 3.37 7.24
C SER A 196 6.44 4.73 7.54
N GLY A 197 5.68 4.83 8.63
CA GLY A 197 5.24 6.09 9.23
C GLY A 197 6.21 6.56 10.32
N TYR A 198 6.21 7.85 10.66
CA TYR A 198 6.88 8.32 11.88
C TYR A 198 6.17 7.83 13.14
N ASP A 199 4.87 7.61 13.04
CA ASP A 199 4.05 6.92 14.03
C ASP A 199 3.93 5.45 13.62
N GLN A 200 4.20 4.52 14.54
CA GLN A 200 4.10 3.09 14.26
C GLN A 200 2.68 2.72 13.77
N LYS A 201 1.65 3.47 14.17
CA LYS A 201 0.27 3.27 13.75
C LYS A 201 -0.01 3.54 12.27
N THR A 202 0.81 4.34 11.60
CA THR A 202 0.63 4.66 10.16
C THR A 202 1.56 3.85 9.26
N THR A 203 2.32 2.93 9.83
CA THR A 203 3.18 2.01 9.08
C THR A 203 2.35 0.92 8.43
N ILE A 204 2.57 0.68 7.14
CA ILE A 204 1.94 -0.39 6.37
C ILE A 204 3.02 -1.38 5.94
N HIS A 205 2.85 -2.64 6.31
CA HIS A 205 3.84 -3.70 6.06
C HIS A 205 3.89 -4.08 4.57
N ALA A 206 5.01 -4.65 4.15
CA ALA A 206 5.30 -4.91 2.74
C ALA A 206 4.25 -5.83 2.07
N GLU A 207 3.72 -6.80 2.82
CA GLU A 207 2.69 -7.72 2.36
C GLU A 207 1.42 -6.94 1.98
N MET A 208 1.01 -6.01 2.84
CA MET A 208 -0.18 -5.20 2.68
C MET A 208 -0.03 -4.22 1.50
N THR A 209 1.14 -3.59 1.34
CA THR A 209 1.37 -2.62 0.25
C THR A 209 1.34 -3.27 -1.14
N VAL A 210 1.85 -4.50 -1.25
CA VAL A 210 1.86 -5.24 -2.52
C VAL A 210 0.49 -5.80 -2.86
N LEU A 211 -0.25 -6.35 -1.88
CA LEU A 211 -1.64 -6.78 -2.06
C LEU A 211 -2.54 -5.63 -2.50
N LEU A 212 -2.43 -4.48 -1.83
CA LEU A 212 -3.12 -3.24 -2.24
C LEU A 212 -2.85 -2.95 -3.72
N SER A 213 -1.59 -3.04 -4.17
CA SER A 213 -1.22 -2.76 -5.55
C SER A 213 -1.91 -3.69 -6.55
N ALA A 214 -2.01 -4.99 -6.26
CA ALA A 214 -2.72 -5.95 -7.11
C ALA A 214 -4.23 -5.72 -7.09
N PHE A 215 -4.84 -5.53 -5.91
CA PHE A 215 -6.27 -5.30 -5.76
C PHE A 215 -6.74 -4.02 -6.46
N MET A 216 -5.97 -2.93 -6.33
CA MET A 216 -6.27 -1.66 -7.02
C MET A 216 -6.05 -1.73 -8.55
N ASN A 217 -5.46 -2.82 -9.04
CA ASN A 217 -5.36 -3.13 -10.46
C ASN A 217 -6.33 -4.26 -10.89
N ARG A 218 -7.26 -4.65 -10.01
CA ARG A 218 -8.23 -5.74 -10.21
C ARG A 218 -7.61 -7.10 -10.50
N ASP A 219 -6.37 -7.31 -10.07
CA ASP A 219 -5.67 -8.58 -10.23
C ASP A 219 -5.77 -9.40 -8.94
N TYR A 220 -6.96 -9.96 -8.72
CA TYR A 220 -7.31 -10.65 -7.48
C TYR A 220 -6.80 -12.10 -7.43
N ASN A 221 -6.36 -12.68 -8.55
CA ASN A 221 -6.00 -14.11 -8.66
C ASN A 221 -4.59 -14.40 -8.11
N ILE A 222 -4.38 -14.10 -6.83
CA ILE A 222 -3.09 -14.23 -6.17
C ILE A 222 -2.86 -15.69 -5.77
N THR A 223 -1.75 -16.26 -6.23
CA THR A 223 -1.45 -17.69 -6.06
C THR A 223 -0.27 -17.93 -5.14
N HIS A 224 0.70 -17.01 -5.11
CA HIS A 224 1.89 -17.14 -4.29
C HIS A 224 2.34 -15.77 -3.77
N ILE A 225 2.96 -15.76 -2.60
CA ILE A 225 3.52 -14.58 -1.94
C ILE A 225 4.94 -14.92 -1.49
N GLY A 226 5.89 -14.01 -1.72
CA GLY A 226 7.28 -14.11 -1.32
C GLY A 226 7.66 -12.93 -0.46
N LEU A 227 8.28 -13.18 0.69
CA LEU A 227 8.71 -12.15 1.65
C LEU A 227 10.20 -12.33 1.95
N THR A 228 10.95 -11.21 1.95
CA THR A 228 12.36 -11.16 2.35
C THR A 228 12.64 -9.91 3.19
N SER A 229 13.81 -9.86 3.81
CA SER A 229 14.31 -8.70 4.53
C SER A 229 15.81 -8.55 4.39
N ASN A 230 16.30 -7.31 4.41
CA ASN A 230 17.74 -7.05 4.44
C ASN A 230 18.42 -7.34 5.80
N LYS A 231 17.68 -7.78 6.83
CA LYS A 231 18.17 -7.98 8.20
C LYS A 231 18.38 -9.45 8.60
N HIS A 232 17.58 -10.38 8.07
CA HIS A 232 17.48 -11.73 8.61
C HIS A 232 18.31 -12.73 7.80
N GLU A 233 19.30 -13.36 8.42
CA GLU A 233 20.14 -14.39 7.78
C GLU A 233 19.37 -15.71 7.56
N GLY A 234 18.35 -15.98 8.38
CA GLY A 234 17.37 -17.04 8.16
C GLY A 234 16.09 -16.54 7.49
N PRO A 235 15.19 -17.45 7.07
CA PRO A 235 13.86 -17.09 6.59
C PRO A 235 13.13 -16.14 7.53
N VAL A 236 12.65 -15.03 6.99
CA VAL A 236 11.76 -14.10 7.69
C VAL A 236 10.42 -14.78 8.06
N VAL A 237 9.67 -14.21 8.99
CA VAL A 237 8.32 -14.68 9.32
C VAL A 237 7.37 -13.49 9.29
N PRO A 238 6.20 -13.59 8.62
CA PRO A 238 5.20 -12.53 8.64
C PRO A 238 4.72 -12.26 10.08
N CYS A 239 4.46 -10.98 10.43
CA CYS A 239 3.85 -10.69 11.73
C CYS A 239 2.42 -11.22 11.81
N GLY A 240 1.89 -11.38 13.03
CA GLY A 240 0.48 -11.74 13.25
C GLY A 240 -0.49 -10.77 12.56
N CYS A 241 -0.16 -9.47 12.51
CA CYS A 241 -0.92 -8.47 11.76
C CYS A 241 -1.02 -8.75 10.25
N CYS A 242 0.10 -9.14 9.62
CA CYS A 242 0.15 -9.48 8.21
C CYS A 242 -0.62 -10.76 7.95
N LEU A 243 -0.47 -11.77 8.80
CA LEU A 243 -1.20 -13.03 8.70
C LEU A 243 -2.71 -12.82 8.80
N GLN A 244 -3.16 -12.01 9.76
CA GLN A 244 -4.58 -11.68 9.90
C GLN A 244 -5.11 -10.92 8.67
N PHE A 245 -4.35 -9.93 8.18
CA PHE A 245 -4.74 -9.21 6.96
C PHE A 245 -4.83 -10.13 5.76
N LEU A 246 -3.85 -11.01 5.59
CA LEU A 246 -3.79 -11.99 4.52
C LEU A 246 -5.01 -12.91 4.56
N ASP A 247 -5.39 -13.40 5.73
CA ASP A 247 -6.59 -14.24 5.92
C ASP A 247 -7.88 -13.49 5.59
N GLU A 248 -8.03 -12.26 6.08
CA GLU A 248 -9.23 -11.47 5.79
C GLU A 248 -9.36 -11.18 4.29
N MET A 249 -8.26 -10.83 3.62
CA MET A 249 -8.25 -10.61 2.17
C MET A 249 -8.42 -11.91 1.40
N ALA A 250 -7.85 -13.01 1.89
CA ALA A 250 -8.02 -14.35 1.32
C ALA A 250 -9.49 -14.76 1.32
N ASN A 251 -10.16 -14.57 2.45
CA ASN A 251 -11.59 -14.81 2.58
C ASN A 251 -12.43 -13.84 1.73
N HIS A 252 -12.07 -12.55 1.69
CA HIS A 252 -12.82 -11.55 0.91
C HIS A 252 -12.74 -11.79 -0.60
N PHE A 253 -11.57 -12.15 -1.13
CA PHE A 253 -11.34 -12.36 -2.57
C PHE A 253 -11.36 -13.83 -2.98
N ASN A 254 -11.65 -14.75 -2.05
CA ASN A 254 -11.63 -16.20 -2.27
C ASN A 254 -10.31 -16.70 -2.89
N ILE A 255 -9.19 -16.36 -2.24
CA ILE A 255 -7.84 -16.80 -2.64
C ILE A 255 -7.18 -17.62 -1.52
N ASN A 256 -6.25 -18.49 -1.89
CA ASN A 256 -5.45 -19.27 -0.92
C ASN A 256 -3.98 -19.34 -1.38
N PRO A 257 -3.21 -18.27 -1.15
CA PRO A 257 -1.84 -18.18 -1.65
C PRO A 257 -0.88 -19.06 -0.83
N LYS A 258 0.13 -19.61 -1.52
CA LYS A 258 1.32 -20.21 -0.88
C LYS A 258 2.29 -19.09 -0.47
N ILE A 259 2.78 -19.13 0.76
CA ILE A 259 3.69 -18.12 1.30
C ILE A 259 5.10 -18.69 1.35
N TYR A 260 6.04 -17.98 0.75
CA TYR A 260 7.46 -18.28 0.71
C TYR A 260 8.18 -17.20 1.51
N CYS A 261 8.89 -17.61 2.55
CA CYS A 261 9.67 -16.70 3.36
C CYS A 261 11.15 -16.97 3.11
N PHE A 262 11.86 -15.97 2.63
CA PHE A 262 13.26 -16.06 2.21
C PHE A 262 14.18 -15.47 3.27
N SER A 263 15.39 -16.00 3.36
CA SER A 263 16.50 -15.29 3.99
C SER A 263 16.92 -14.09 3.16
N LYS A 264 17.71 -13.20 3.77
CA LYS A 264 18.28 -12.01 3.12
C LYS A 264 18.97 -12.29 1.77
N ASN A 265 19.63 -13.45 1.65
CA ASN A 265 20.35 -13.84 0.44
C ASN A 265 19.55 -14.80 -0.44
N ILE A 266 18.26 -15.00 -0.16
CA ILE A 266 17.28 -15.84 -0.88
C ILE A 266 17.62 -17.33 -1.05
N ASN A 267 18.81 -17.77 -0.64
CA ASN A 267 19.29 -19.15 -0.75
C ASN A 267 18.57 -20.13 0.19
N ILE A 268 17.96 -19.62 1.25
CA ILE A 268 17.22 -20.42 2.23
C ILE A 268 15.80 -19.87 2.27
N PHE A 269 14.81 -20.75 2.13
CA PHE A 269 13.42 -20.35 2.29
C PHE A 269 12.61 -21.42 3.02
N THR A 270 11.53 -20.97 3.63
CA THR A 270 10.48 -21.82 4.16
C THR A 270 9.18 -21.57 3.40
N LYS A 271 8.34 -22.58 3.32
CA LYS A 271 7.07 -22.54 2.58
C LYS A 271 5.94 -22.94 3.50
N TYR A 272 4.85 -22.19 3.42
CA TYR A 272 3.64 -22.42 4.20
C TYR A 272 2.41 -22.20 3.34
N LEU A 273 1.32 -22.87 3.64
CA LEU A 273 0.00 -22.42 3.26
C LEU A 273 -0.46 -21.37 4.27
N LEU A 274 -1.27 -20.41 3.81
CA LEU A 274 -1.87 -19.45 4.73
C LEU A 274 -2.63 -20.18 5.84
N SER A 275 -3.36 -21.25 5.52
CA SER A 275 -4.05 -22.11 6.49
C SER A 275 -3.16 -22.70 7.59
N ASP A 276 -1.87 -22.91 7.34
CA ASP A 276 -0.97 -23.61 8.27
C ASP A 276 -0.60 -22.76 9.49
N TYR A 277 -0.71 -21.43 9.39
CA TYR A 277 -0.41 -20.52 10.49
C TYR A 277 -1.60 -20.30 11.45
N LEU A 278 -2.80 -20.77 11.11
CA LEU A 278 -4.06 -20.12 11.53
C LEU A 278 -5.03 -21.01 12.30
N ASN A 279 -4.54 -21.99 13.06
CA ASN A 279 -5.45 -22.88 13.81
C ASN A 279 -6.34 -22.15 14.83
N ASN A 280 -6.03 -20.91 15.27
CA ASN A 280 -6.83 -20.15 16.25
C ASN A 280 -6.77 -18.63 16.02
N PHE A 281 -7.58 -18.08 15.11
CA PHE A 281 -7.73 -16.63 14.97
C PHE A 281 -8.83 -16.02 15.83
N TRP A 282 -8.73 -14.70 16.01
CA TRP A 282 -9.79 -13.87 16.58
C TRP A 282 -10.93 -13.79 15.56
N LYS A 283 -11.93 -14.64 15.73
CA LYS A 283 -13.18 -14.55 14.98
C LYS A 283 -14.05 -13.49 15.65
N ASN A 284 -14.42 -12.45 14.91
CA ASN A 284 -15.56 -11.63 15.29
C ASN A 284 -16.81 -12.44 14.93
N GLU A 285 -17.36 -13.15 15.91
CA GLU A 285 -18.73 -13.69 15.82
C GLU A 285 -19.75 -12.55 15.78
#